data_AF-A0A7W1RFS9-F1
#
_entry.id   AF-A0A7W1RFS9-F1
#
_cell.length_a   1.000
_cell.length_b   1.000
_cell.length_c   1.000
_cell.angle_alpha   90.00
_cell.angle_beta   90.00
_cell.angle_gamma   90.00
#
_symmetry.space_group_name_H-M   'P 1'
#
loop_
_entity.id
_entity.type
_entity.pdbx_description
1 polymer ?
#
loop_
_entity_poly.entity_id
_entity_poly.type
_entity_poly.pdbx_seq_one_letter_code
_entity_poly.pdbx_strand_id
1 'polypeptide(L)'
;MGLVLAFKAFFKALKDPEKAEVFVSGKSIESKAQESGEQPSHLRLLHLLQQSSRLIDFLKEDISSFEDAQVGAAVRKIHEDCGKSLEELVTIRPVMEQNEGEKIIVPQGYDPLKIKVIGNVKG
;
A
#
# COMPACT_ATOMS: atom_id res chain seq x y z
N MET A 1 28.79 -26.27 21.12
CA MET A 1 28.91 -25.17 20.12
C MET A 1 28.93 -23.77 20.75
N GLY A 2 28.30 -23.52 21.90
CA GLY A 2 28.27 -22.16 22.51
C GLY A 2 29.61 -21.61 23.01
N LEU A 3 30.50 -22.47 23.55
CA LEU A 3 31.77 -22.05 24.15
C LEU A 3 32.78 -21.49 23.12
N VAL A 4 32.81 -22.07 21.92
CA VAL A 4 33.70 -21.63 20.82
C VAL A 4 33.22 -20.29 20.24
N LEU A 5 31.90 -20.07 20.18
CA LEU A 5 31.30 -18.81 19.75
C LEU A 5 31.58 -17.68 20.74
N ALA A 6 31.46 -17.96 22.04
CA ALA A 6 31.77 -16.98 23.10
C ALA A 6 33.25 -16.56 23.06
N PHE A 7 34.19 -17.50 22.91
CA PHE A 7 35.62 -17.19 22.79
C PHE A 7 35.94 -16.34 21.55
N LYS A 8 35.31 -16.67 20.41
CA LYS A 8 35.51 -15.92 19.16
C LYS A 8 34.92 -14.51 19.22
N ALA A 9 33.79 -14.33 19.90
CA ALA A 9 33.21 -13.02 20.16
C ALA A 9 34.08 -12.18 21.11
N PHE A 10 34.62 -12.80 22.16
CA PHE A 10 35.50 -12.15 23.13
C PHE A 10 36.80 -11.64 22.50
N PHE A 11 37.49 -12.46 21.71
CA PHE A 11 38.69 -12.04 20.99
C PHE A 11 38.41 -10.99 19.90
N LYS A 12 37.21 -11.01 19.30
CA LYS A 12 36.79 -10.02 18.32
C LYS A 12 36.50 -8.66 18.97
N ALA A 13 35.92 -8.64 20.17
CA ALA A 13 35.70 -7.43 20.96
C ALA A 13 37.02 -6.82 21.45
N LEU A 14 38.02 -7.65 21.78
CA LEU A 14 39.36 -7.21 22.16
C LEU A 14 40.15 -6.55 21.01
N LYS A 15 39.84 -6.91 19.76
CA LYS A 15 40.54 -6.42 18.56
C LYS A 15 39.92 -5.15 17.97
N ASP A 16 38.62 -4.95 18.15
CA ASP A 16 37.86 -3.78 17.66
C ASP A 16 37.12 -3.10 18.83
N PRO A 17 37.75 -2.14 19.56
CA PRO A 17 37.15 -1.52 20.74
C PRO A 17 35.88 -0.71 20.43
N GLU A 18 35.78 -0.09 19.25
CA GLU A 18 34.60 0.67 18.84
C GLU A 18 33.34 -0.21 18.69
N LYS A 19 33.48 -1.46 18.20
CA LYS A 19 32.35 -2.38 18.05
C LYS A 19 31.92 -2.99 19.39
N ALA A 20 32.84 -3.10 20.34
CA ALA A 20 32.54 -3.58 21.68
C ALA A 20 31.67 -2.58 22.45
N GLU A 21 31.93 -1.27 22.31
CA GLU A 21 31.08 -0.22 22.89
C GLU A 21 29.66 -0.21 22.30
N VAL A 22 29.52 -0.46 21.00
CA VAL A 22 28.20 -0.60 20.35
C VAL A 22 27.43 -1.81 20.87
N PHE A 23 28.13 -2.89 21.23
CA PHE A 23 27.52 -4.11 21.76
C PHE A 23 27.13 -3.97 23.25
N VAL A 24 27.96 -3.28 24.05
CA VAL A 24 27.73 -3.04 25.49
C VAL A 24 26.71 -1.92 25.73
N SER A 25 26.64 -0.92 24.86
CA SER A 25 25.68 0.20 24.99
C SER A 25 24.23 -0.19 24.71
N GLY A 26 23.93 -1.48 24.46
CA GLY A 26 22.57 -1.95 24.24
C GLY A 26 21.92 -1.35 23.00
N LYS A 27 22.70 -0.74 22.10
CA LYS A 27 22.21 -0.35 20.79
C LYS A 27 22.01 -1.63 20.00
N SER A 28 20.81 -2.19 20.13
CA SER A 28 20.26 -3.21 19.26
C SER A 28 20.77 -2.93 17.87
N ILE A 29 21.39 -3.92 17.23
CA ILE A 29 21.57 -3.92 15.78
C ILE A 29 20.19 -3.54 15.25
N GLU A 30 20.03 -2.28 14.83
CA GLU A 30 18.84 -1.81 14.16
C GLU A 30 18.69 -2.81 13.04
N SER A 31 17.66 -3.67 13.14
CA SER A 31 17.32 -4.58 12.05
C SER A 31 17.30 -3.67 10.85
N LYS A 32 18.22 -3.88 9.91
CA LYS A 32 18.47 -3.00 8.77
C LYS A 32 17.11 -2.59 8.25
N ALA A 33 16.64 -1.42 8.67
CA ALA A 33 15.30 -0.97 8.36
C ALA A 33 15.39 -0.85 6.87
N GLN A 34 14.62 -1.73 6.23
CA GLN A 34 14.62 -1.93 4.80
C GLN A 34 14.71 -0.56 4.16
N GLU A 35 15.69 -0.43 3.26
CA GLU A 35 15.82 0.73 2.38
C GLU A 35 14.44 1.27 2.07
N SER A 36 14.27 2.58 2.20
CA SER A 36 13.10 3.32 1.73
C SER A 36 12.96 3.15 0.21
N GLY A 37 12.70 1.93 -0.24
CA GLY A 37 12.00 1.66 -1.47
C GLY A 37 10.62 2.22 -1.20
N GLU A 38 10.42 3.43 -1.72
CA GLU A 38 9.13 4.09 -1.83
C GLU A 38 8.11 3.03 -2.23
N GLN A 39 7.35 2.53 -1.23
CA GLN A 39 6.31 1.56 -1.53
C GLN A 39 5.36 2.29 -2.47
N PRO A 40 5.08 1.74 -3.66
CA PRO A 40 4.21 2.42 -4.60
C PRO A 40 2.94 2.83 -3.88
N SER A 41 2.57 4.11 -3.95
CA SER A 41 1.48 4.69 -3.14
C SER A 41 0.17 3.91 -3.28
N HIS A 42 -0.06 3.31 -4.44
CA HIS A 42 -1.17 2.41 -4.72
C HIS A 42 -1.15 1.11 -3.92
N LEU A 43 0.02 0.49 -3.69
CA LEU A 43 0.13 -0.72 -2.85
C LEU A 43 -0.13 -0.39 -1.38
N ARG A 44 0.27 0.81 -0.93
CA ARG A 44 -0.01 1.25 0.44
C ARG A 44 -1.51 1.44 0.67
N LEU A 45 -2.21 2.11 -0.26
CA LEU A 45 -3.66 2.26 -0.19
C LEU A 45 -4.37 0.89 -0.17
N LEU A 46 -3.97 -0.01 -1.08
CA LEU A 46 -4.55 -1.34 -1.17
C LEU A 46 -4.33 -2.16 0.12
N HIS A 47 -3.15 -2.08 0.73
CA HIS A 47 -2.86 -2.72 2.01
C HIS A 47 -3.77 -2.20 3.14
N LEU A 48 -3.98 -0.88 3.21
CA LEU A 48 -4.82 -0.28 4.23
C LEU A 48 -6.28 -0.70 4.06
N LEU A 49 -6.82 -0.68 2.83
CA LEU A 49 -8.16 -1.18 2.54
C LEU A 49 -8.31 -2.66 2.92
N GLN A 50 -7.30 -3.49 2.64
CA GLN A 50 -7.35 -4.88 3.04
C GLN A 50 -7.37 -5.04 4.57
N GLN A 51 -6.54 -4.28 5.29
CA GLN A 51 -6.43 -4.36 6.75
C GLN A 51 -7.74 -3.93 7.45
N SER A 52 -8.41 -2.88 6.97
CA SER A 52 -9.61 -2.33 7.61
C SER A 52 -10.91 -2.94 7.12
N SER A 53 -10.96 -3.47 5.89
CA SER A 53 -12.23 -3.82 5.23
C SER A 53 -12.23 -5.14 4.45
N ARG A 54 -11.12 -5.88 4.41
CA ARG A 54 -11.01 -7.21 3.75
C ARG A 54 -11.40 -7.21 2.26
N LEU A 55 -11.20 -6.10 1.57
CA LEU A 55 -11.58 -5.93 0.16
C LEU A 55 -11.02 -7.04 -0.75
N ILE A 56 -9.74 -7.40 -0.58
CA ILE A 56 -9.08 -8.41 -1.41
C ILE A 56 -9.66 -9.79 -1.14
N ASP A 57 -9.92 -10.12 0.13
CA ASP A 57 -10.52 -11.41 0.49
C ASP A 57 -11.91 -11.53 -0.15
N PHE A 58 -12.73 -10.49 -0.03
CA PHE A 58 -14.06 -10.44 -0.65
C PHE A 58 -14.03 -10.69 -2.16
N LEU A 59 -13.06 -10.09 -2.87
CA LEU A 59 -12.92 -10.25 -4.32
C LEU A 59 -12.34 -11.61 -4.75
N LYS A 60 -11.63 -12.29 -3.84
CA LYS A 60 -10.92 -13.55 -4.10
C LYS A 60 -11.68 -14.78 -3.60
N GLU A 61 -12.65 -14.58 -2.72
CA GLU A 61 -13.51 -15.63 -2.18
C GLU A 61 -14.47 -16.14 -3.26
N ASP A 62 -14.59 -17.46 -3.38
CA ASP A 62 -15.59 -18.07 -4.25
C ASP A 62 -16.95 -18.00 -3.55
N ILE A 63 -17.85 -17.22 -4.14
CA ILE A 63 -19.19 -17.04 -3.60
C ILE A 63 -20.28 -17.89 -4.28
N SER A 64 -19.91 -18.75 -5.23
CA SER A 64 -20.87 -19.49 -6.07
C SER A 64 -21.79 -20.44 -5.28
N SER A 65 -21.37 -20.87 -4.09
CA SER A 65 -22.14 -21.76 -3.22
C SER A 65 -23.06 -21.06 -2.23
N PHE A 66 -23.02 -19.73 -2.13
CA PHE A 66 -23.85 -18.98 -1.17
C PHE A 66 -25.13 -18.46 -1.81
N GLU A 67 -26.18 -18.36 -1.01
CA GLU A 67 -27.42 -17.72 -1.44
C GLU A 67 -27.28 -16.19 -1.41
N ASP A 68 -28.05 -15.51 -2.27
CA ASP A 68 -28.06 -14.05 -2.38
C ASP A 68 -28.29 -13.35 -1.03
N ALA A 69 -29.12 -13.94 -0.16
CA ALA A 69 -29.37 -13.40 1.18
C ALA A 69 -28.12 -13.43 2.07
N GLN A 70 -27.32 -14.49 1.97
CA GLN A 70 -26.08 -14.65 2.73
C GLN A 70 -25.00 -13.69 2.21
N VAL A 71 -24.85 -13.62 0.88
CA VAL A 71 -23.92 -12.67 0.22
C VAL A 71 -24.31 -11.24 0.60
N GLY A 72 -25.58 -10.88 0.45
CA GLY A 72 -26.08 -9.54 0.78
C GLY A 72 -25.93 -9.18 2.27
N ALA A 73 -26.01 -10.15 3.19
CA ALA A 73 -25.75 -9.91 4.60
C ALA A 73 -24.27 -9.58 4.87
N ALA A 74 -23.34 -10.31 4.24
CA ALA A 74 -21.90 -10.09 4.40
C ALA A 74 -21.41 -8.80 3.71
N VAL A 75 -21.87 -8.55 2.47
CA VAL A 75 -21.43 -7.43 1.63
C VAL A 75 -21.72 -6.08 2.25
N ARG A 76 -22.87 -5.92 2.94
CA ARG A 76 -23.24 -4.63 3.54
C ARG A 76 -22.18 -4.13 4.51
N LYS A 77 -21.64 -5.02 5.35
CA LYS A 77 -20.59 -4.67 6.31
C LYS A 77 -19.28 -4.33 5.60
N ILE A 78 -18.85 -5.17 4.66
CA ILE A 78 -17.62 -4.95 3.87
C ILE A 78 -17.71 -3.62 3.13
N HIS A 79 -18.85 -3.32 2.52
CA HIS A 79 -19.10 -2.06 1.82
C HIS A 79 -19.03 -0.85 2.77
N GLU A 80 -19.67 -0.92 3.93
CA GLU A 80 -19.61 0.14 4.95
C GLU A 80 -18.18 0.38 5.43
N ASP A 81 -17.44 -0.69 5.75
CA ASP A 81 -16.06 -0.61 6.25
C ASP A 81 -15.11 -0.07 5.17
N CYS A 82 -15.27 -0.50 3.91
CA CYS A 82 -14.55 0.04 2.75
C CYS A 82 -14.81 1.54 2.58
N GLY A 83 -16.08 1.97 2.66
CA GLY A 83 -16.48 3.37 2.49
C GLY A 83 -15.84 4.26 3.54
N LYS A 84 -15.94 3.90 4.82
CA LYS A 84 -15.29 4.63 5.93
C LYS A 84 -13.78 4.70 5.76
N SER A 85 -13.15 3.58 5.42
CA SER A 85 -11.72 3.53 5.19
C SER A 85 -11.29 4.45 4.05
N LEU A 86 -12.09 4.53 2.98
CA LEU A 86 -11.78 5.39 1.85
C LEU A 86 -11.88 6.88 2.23
N GLU A 87 -12.90 7.27 2.98
CA GLU A 87 -13.07 8.64 3.48
C GLU A 87 -11.94 9.07 4.43
N GLU A 88 -11.43 8.15 5.25
CA GLU A 88 -10.31 8.42 6.17
C GLU A 88 -8.95 8.50 5.44
N LEU A 89 -8.76 7.71 4.38
CA LEU A 89 -7.47 7.54 3.73
C LEU A 89 -7.25 8.50 2.56
N VAL A 90 -8.30 8.89 1.84
CA VAL A 90 -8.19 9.71 0.61
C VAL A 90 -9.30 10.74 0.50
N THR A 91 -8.99 11.87 -0.14
CA THR A 91 -10.01 12.84 -0.57
C THR A 91 -10.34 12.60 -2.03
N ILE A 92 -11.54 12.08 -2.29
CA ILE A 92 -12.04 11.92 -3.66
C ILE A 92 -12.40 13.29 -4.23
N ARG A 93 -11.90 13.59 -5.43
CA ARG A 93 -12.24 14.80 -6.18
C ARG A 93 -12.59 14.44 -7.62
N PRO A 94 -13.47 15.22 -8.28
CA PRO A 94 -13.68 15.09 -9.71
C PRO A 94 -12.36 15.17 -10.47
N VAL A 95 -12.17 14.29 -11.45
CA VAL A 95 -11.02 14.37 -12.36
C VAL A 95 -11.15 15.57 -13.30
N MET A 96 -12.38 15.92 -13.66
CA MET A 96 -12.76 17.11 -14.44
C MET A 96 -13.94 17.80 -13.75
N GLU A 97 -13.98 19.13 -13.78
CA GLU A 97 -15.04 19.93 -13.12
C GLU A 97 -16.31 20.04 -13.98
N GLN A 98 -16.20 19.77 -15.28
CA GLN A 98 -17.30 19.88 -16.22
C GLN A 98 -18.29 18.73 -16.04
N ASN A 99 -19.56 19.02 -16.31
CA ASN A 99 -20.60 18.01 -16.21
C ASN A 99 -20.56 17.03 -17.39
N GLU A 100 -21.18 15.87 -17.20
CA GLU A 100 -21.34 14.90 -18.28
C GLU A 100 -22.10 15.52 -19.48
N GLY A 101 -21.55 15.34 -20.68
CA GLY A 101 -22.10 15.90 -21.93
C GLY A 101 -21.74 17.36 -22.22
N GLU A 102 -21.02 18.03 -21.31
CA GLU A 102 -20.55 19.39 -21.53
C GLU A 102 -19.41 19.44 -22.56
N LYS A 103 -19.36 20.52 -23.35
CA LYS A 103 -18.29 20.73 -24.33
C LYS A 103 -17.04 21.23 -23.62
N ILE A 104 -15.96 20.48 -23.73
CA ILE A 104 -14.65 20.85 -23.20
C ILE A 104 -13.68 21.24 -24.31
N ILE A 105 -12.79 22.19 -24.03
CA ILE A 105 -11.68 22.53 -24.92
C ILE A 105 -10.46 21.76 -24.44
N VAL A 106 -9.99 20.81 -25.25
CA VAL A 106 -8.73 20.10 -24.97
C VAL A 106 -7.58 20.95 -25.51
N PRO A 107 -6.60 21.35 -24.67
CA PRO A 107 -5.51 22.20 -25.11
C PRO A 107 -4.62 21.48 -26.14
N GLN A 108 -4.03 22.26 -27.04
CA GLN A 108 -3.04 21.76 -27.98
C GLN A 108 -1.81 21.24 -27.21
N GLY A 109 -1.32 20.05 -27.56
CA GLY A 109 -0.22 19.40 -26.83
C GLY A 109 -0.63 18.73 -25.51
N TYR A 110 -1.90 18.33 -25.37
CA TYR A 110 -2.37 17.60 -24.18
C TYR A 110 -1.61 16.30 -23.94
N ASP A 111 -1.56 15.87 -22.67
CA ASP A 111 -0.95 14.62 -22.24
C ASP A 111 -1.91 13.43 -22.49
N PRO A 112 -1.55 12.47 -23.36
CA PRO A 112 -2.39 11.29 -23.65
C PRO A 112 -2.63 10.38 -22.45
N LEU A 113 -1.80 10.48 -21.40
CA LEU A 113 -2.00 9.75 -20.15
C LEU A 113 -3.07 10.39 -19.26
N LYS A 114 -3.35 11.68 -19.45
CA LYS A 114 -4.38 12.42 -18.70
C LYS A 114 -5.71 12.47 -19.44
N ILE A 115 -5.68 12.64 -20.75
CA ILE A 115 -6.87 12.77 -21.59
C ILE A 115 -6.70 11.85 -22.78
N LYS A 116 -7.65 10.91 -22.97
CA LYS A 116 -7.70 10.06 -24.16
C LYS A 116 -8.89 10.46 -25.02
N VAL A 117 -8.62 11.11 -26.14
CA VAL A 117 -9.66 11.48 -27.11
C VAL A 117 -10.03 10.25 -27.95
N ILE A 118 -11.32 9.97 -28.09
CA ILE A 118 -11.86 8.86 -28.88
C ILE A 118 -12.88 9.38 -29.90
N GLY A 119 -13.01 8.71 -31.05
CA GLY A 119 -13.96 9.06 -32.12
C GLY A 119 -13.31 9.71 -33.35
N ASN A 120 -14.07 10.55 -34.07
CA ASN A 120 -13.59 11.24 -35.27
C ASN A 120 -12.79 12.50 -34.89
N VAL A 121 -11.51 12.30 -34.56
CA VAL A 121 -10.61 13.37 -34.15
C VAL A 121 -10.04 14.05 -35.40
N LYS A 122 -10.35 15.33 -35.59
CA LYS A 122 -9.71 16.19 -36.60
C LYS A 122 -8.91 17.25 -35.86
N GLY A 123 -7.61 17.31 -36.15
CA GLY A 123 -6.66 18.26 -35.55
C GLY A 123 -6.68 19.63 -36.22
#